data_AF-A0A1E3YV30-F1
#
_entry.id   AF-A0A1E3YV30-F1
#
_cell.length_a   1.000
_cell.length_b   1.000
_cell.length_c   1.000
_cell.angle_alpha   90.00
_cell.angle_beta   90.00
_cell.angle_gamma   90.00
#
_symmetry.space_group_name_H-M   'P 1'
#
loop_
_entity.id
_entity.type
_entity.pdbx_description
1 polymer ?
#
loop_
_entity_poly.entity_id
_entity_poly.type
_entity_poly.pdbx_seq_one_letter_code
_entity_poly.pdbx_strand_id
1 'polypeptide(L)' 'MNLNDRRLLRYLVHAVLIKLAVLTLLWFAFVRDARVAVDADAAARQVGAAAVSTEGASK' A
#
# COMPACT_ATOMS: atom_id res chain seq x y z
N MET A 1 27.79 0.16 -26.04
CA MET A 1 27.21 0.08 -24.68
C MET A 1 28.36 0.19 -23.69
N ASN A 2 28.49 1.35 -23.03
CA ASN A 2 29.70 1.73 -22.32
C ASN A 2 29.81 1.00 -20.96
N LEU A 3 31.02 0.60 -20.55
CA LEU A 3 31.24 -0.14 -19.29
C LEU A 3 30.79 0.68 -18.06
N ASN A 4 30.80 2.01 -18.16
CA ASN A 4 30.32 2.91 -17.12
C ASN A 4 28.80 2.86 -16.91
N ASP A 5 28.01 2.64 -17.96
CA ASP A 5 26.54 2.60 -17.88
C ASP A 5 26.07 1.39 -17.05
N ARG A 6 26.80 0.26 -17.14
CA ARG A 6 26.51 -0.95 -16.36
C ARG A 6 26.71 -0.74 -14.87
N ARG A 7 27.68 0.08 -14.46
CA ARG A 7 27.89 0.45 -13.06
C ARG A 7 26.72 1.31 -12.56
N LEU A 8 26.35 2.32 -13.34
CA LEU A 8 25.23 3.21 -13.01
C LEU A 8 23.91 2.45 -12.85
N LEU A 9 23.62 1.53 -13.78
CA LEU A 9 22.45 0.67 -13.71
C LEU A 9 22.47 -0.21 -12.45
N ARG A 10 23.63 -0.75 -12.06
CA ARG A 10 23.72 -1.57 -10.85
C ARG A 10 23.43 -0.78 -9.58
N TYR A 11 23.93 0.46 -9.50
CA TYR A 11 23.63 1.36 -8.38
C TYR A 11 22.15 1.72 -8.34
N LEU A 12 21.56 2.05 -9.50
CA LEU A 12 20.14 2.37 -9.59
C LEU A 12 19.26 1.18 -9.19
N VAL A 13 19.58 -0.02 -9.69
CA VAL A 13 18.86 -1.26 -9.34
C VAL A 13 18.96 -1.54 -7.85
N HIS A 14 20.13 -1.39 -7.23
CA HIS A 14 20.27 -1.55 -5.78
C HIS A 14 19.46 -0.51 -5.01
N ALA A 15 19.50 0.76 -5.41
CA ALA A 15 18.71 1.81 -4.76
C ALA A 15 17.20 1.53 -4.84
N VAL A 16 16.72 1.05 -6.00
CA VAL A 16 15.31 0.68 -6.19
C VAL A 16 14.95 -0.56 -5.37
N LEU A 17 15.79 -1.59 -5.35
CA LEU A 17 15.56 -2.79 -4.54
C LEU A 17 15.51 -2.46 -3.05
N ILE A 18 16.41 -1.62 -2.55
CA ILE A 18 16.39 -1.17 -1.15
C ILE A 18 15.10 -0.41 -0.88
N LYS A 19 14.71 0.52 -1.75
CA LYS A 19 13.48 1.29 -1.59
C LYS A 19 12.23 0.40 -1.57
N LEU A 20 12.16 -0.58 -2.47
CA LEU A 20 11.08 -1.56 -2.51
C LEU A 20 11.09 -2.43 -1.26
N ALA A 21 12.23 -2.92 -0.81
CA ALA A 21 12.35 -3.70 0.41
C ALA A 21 11.86 -2.91 1.64
N VAL A 22 12.26 -1.64 1.78
CA VAL A 22 11.76 -0.75 2.84
C VAL A 22 10.26 -0.57 2.75
N LEU A 23 9.73 -0.31 1.55
CA LEU A 23 8.29 -0.13 1.35
C LEU A 23 7.51 -1.41 1.66
N THR A 24 8.01 -2.57 1.25
CA THR A 24 7.43 -3.88 1.55
C THR A 24 7.53 -4.20 3.04
N LEU A 25 8.63 -3.85 3.71
CA LEU A 25 8.79 -4.09 5.15
C LEU A 25 7.87 -3.19 5.96
N LEU A 26 7.77 -1.92 5.58
CA LEU A 26 6.84 -0.97 6.18
C LEU A 26 5.39 -1.39 5.90
N TRP A 27 5.08 -1.80 4.68
CA TRP A 27 3.78 -2.37 4.33
C TRP A 27 3.51 -3.64 5.12
N PHE A 28 4.47 -4.55 5.28
CA PHE A 28 4.26 -5.78 6.02
C PHE A 28 4.07 -5.49 7.51
N ALA A 29 4.88 -4.60 8.10
CA ALA A 29 4.69 -4.17 9.49
C ALA A 29 3.32 -3.49 9.66
N PHE A 30 2.97 -2.54 8.79
CA PHE A 30 1.76 -1.73 8.96
C PHE A 30 0.49 -2.46 8.54
N VAL A 31 0.51 -3.18 7.41
CA VAL A 31 -0.65 -3.90 6.87
C VAL A 31 -0.83 -5.26 7.54
N ARG A 32 0.21 -5.94 8.03
CA ARG A 32 -0.01 -7.15 8.82
C ARG A 32 -0.52 -6.82 10.21
N ASP A 33 -0.06 -5.72 10.81
CA ASP A 33 -0.57 -5.23 12.09
C ASP A 33 -1.99 -4.64 11.93
N ALA A 34 -2.23 -3.82 10.89
CA ALA A 34 -3.57 -3.31 10.57
C ALA A 34 -4.53 -4.39 10.07
N ARG A 35 -4.08 -5.50 9.45
CA ARG A 35 -4.95 -6.64 9.10
C ARG A 35 -5.48 -7.41 10.31
N VAL A 36 -4.91 -7.22 11.51
CA VAL A 36 -5.48 -7.76 12.75
C VAL A 36 -6.53 -6.82 13.36
N ALA A 37 -6.59 -5.55 12.92
CA ALA A 37 -7.51 -4.54 13.45
C ALA A 37 -8.54 -4.00 12.43
N VAL A 38 -8.38 -4.27 11.13
CA VAL A 38 -9.49 -4.16 10.17
C VAL A 38 -10.31 -5.42 10.32
N ASP A 39 -11.07 -5.44 11.41
CA ASP A 39 -12.29 -6.21 11.52
C ASP A 39 -13.05 -5.99 10.20
N ALA A 40 -13.08 -7.01 9.34
CA ALA A 40 -13.75 -6.93 8.04
C ALA A 40 -15.21 -6.49 8.20
N ASP A 41 -15.77 -6.70 9.39
CA ASP A 41 -17.07 -6.24 9.85
C ASP A 41 -17.14 -4.70 10.01
N ALA A 42 -16.09 -4.03 10.49
CA ALA A 42 -16.03 -2.56 10.60
C ALA A 42 -15.86 -1.88 9.23
N ALA A 43 -15.04 -2.46 8.36
CA ALA A 43 -14.89 -1.99 6.97
C ALA A 43 -16.19 -2.21 6.17
N ALA A 44 -16.86 -3.36 6.34
CA ALA A 44 -18.17 -3.61 5.75
C ALA A 44 -19.24 -2.63 6.27
N ARG A 45 -19.21 -2.28 7.57
CA ARG A 45 -20.11 -1.27 8.15
C ARG A 45 -19.87 0.13 7.59
N GLN A 46 -18.64 0.58 7.39
CA GLN A 46 -18.38 1.90 6.82
C GLN A 46 -18.67 1.97 5.31
N VAL A 47 -18.34 0.92 4.55
CA VAL A 47 -18.65 0.85 3.11
C VAL A 47 -20.17 0.72 2.89
N GLY A 48 -20.86 -0.08 3.72
CA GLY A 48 -22.32 -0.20 3.71
C GLY A 48 -23.03 1.07 4.19
N ALA A 49 -22.52 1.75 5.22
CA ALA A 49 -23.08 3.01 5.71
C ALA A 49 -22.89 4.18 4.73
N ALA A 50 -21.76 4.21 4.00
CA ALA A 50 -21.55 5.19 2.93
C ALA A 50 -22.52 4.99 1.75
N ALA A 51 -22.85 3.73 1.42
CA ALA A 51 -23.88 3.42 0.42
C ALA A 51 -25.28 3.87 0.88
N VAL A 52 -25.65 3.61 2.15
CA VAL A 52 -26.97 3.98 2.69
C VAL A 52 -27.14 5.49 2.89
N SER A 53 -26.06 6.22 3.23
CA SER A 53 -26.14 7.67 3.50
C SER A 53 -26.41 8.53 2.26
N THR A 54 -26.12 8.01 1.05
CA THR A 54 -26.40 8.74 -0.20
C THR A 54 -27.86 8.61 -0.64
N GLU A 55 -28.57 7.56 -0.20
CA GLU A 55 -29.95 7.29 -0.61
C GLU A 55 -30.99 7.99 0.29
N GLY A 56 -30.59 8.48 1.47
CA GLY A 56 -31.45 9.20 2.41
C GLY A 56 -31.50 10.72 2.27
N ALA A 57 -30.70 11.33 1.37
CA ALA A 57 -30.58 12.79 1.24
C ALA A 57 -31.46 13.42 0.15
N SER A 58 -32.49 12.71 -0.31
CA SER A 58 -33.51 13.26 -1.22
C SER A 58 -34.90 12.93 -0.71
N LYS A 59 -35.37 13.72 0.27
CA LYS A 59 -36.79 13.80 0.64
C LYS A 59 -37.17 15.25 0.90
#